data_AF-A0A4W5QU51-F1
#
_entry.id   AF-A0A4W5QU51-F1
#
_cell.length_a   1.000
_cell.length_b   1.000
_cell.length_c   1.000
_cell.angle_alpha   90.00
_cell.angle_beta   90.00
_cell.angle_gamma   90.00
#
_symmetry.space_group_name_H-M   'P 1'
#
loop_
_entity.id
_entity.type
_entity.pdbx_description
1 polymer ?
#
loop_
_entity_poly.entity_id
_entity_poly.type
_entity_poly.pdbx_seq_one_letter_code
_entity_poly.pdbx_strand_id
1 'polypeptide(L)'
;MNSSLKEKSMLGRCVVRTEMEGRDKVREELSGVKAWLVAAEDRLSQLEQCPSTHKLQEVHTQLCTQKAVLQRIMEGLRMKYSDMYTLVPVEIEGPLQEVTHSLQEVEEKVGDVMEKSGPLHRLGAKVSEIMAGLGSVQDKLQQRSPSLSEAESTLKRVWDELDMWHSHVAALEVEVQDLEQAEEAQVLTESLTEAQLLHSHMAKQAEQRTAFLSKISTWLQEHDEMINSSNSWLTEAQSWLTAPCTYTTAKDLASYVHALQVSTAQLLPNTFPTLTQVKCTTMKCTTQCDSSPHNQC
;
A
#
# COMPACT_ATOMS: atom_id res chain seq x y z
N MET A 1 17.88 -17.23 -29.45
CA MET A 1 18.08 -18.65 -29.07
C MET A 1 16.72 -19.27 -28.83
N ASN A 2 16.38 -20.35 -29.52
CA ASN A 2 15.07 -21.02 -29.43
C ASN A 2 15.21 -22.20 -28.46
N SER A 3 14.52 -22.18 -27.31
CA SER A 3 14.57 -23.25 -26.31
C SER A 3 14.00 -24.58 -26.85
N SER A 4 14.51 -25.70 -26.34
CA SER A 4 14.11 -27.05 -26.78
C SER A 4 12.64 -27.34 -26.44
N LEU A 5 11.94 -28.13 -27.27
CA LEU A 5 10.55 -28.56 -27.00
C LEU A 5 10.40 -29.23 -25.62
N LYS A 6 11.42 -29.97 -25.18
CA LYS A 6 11.45 -30.60 -23.86
C LYS A 6 11.47 -29.56 -22.74
N GLU A 7 12.24 -28.48 -22.92
CA GLU A 7 12.35 -27.38 -21.96
C GLU A 7 11.03 -26.59 -21.87
N LYS A 8 10.42 -26.27 -23.02
CA LYS A 8 9.10 -25.63 -23.09
C LYS A 8 8.01 -26.48 -22.42
N SER A 9 8.02 -27.80 -22.64
CA SER A 9 7.08 -28.73 -21.99
C SER A 9 7.28 -28.81 -20.47
N MET A 10 8.54 -28.85 -20.01
CA MET A 10 8.84 -28.83 -18.56
C MET A 10 8.38 -27.53 -17.91
N LEU A 11 8.64 -26.39 -18.54
CA LEU A 11 8.21 -25.09 -18.04
C LEU A 11 6.68 -25.01 -17.97
N GLY A 12 5.97 -25.42 -19.02
CA GLY A 12 4.51 -25.44 -19.03
C GLY A 12 3.92 -26.30 -17.91
N ARG A 13 4.48 -27.49 -17.65
CA ARG A 13 4.05 -28.33 -16.51
C ARG A 13 4.34 -27.68 -15.16
N CYS A 14 5.46 -26.99 -15.03
CA CYS A 14 5.80 -26.27 -13.79
C CYS A 14 4.77 -25.16 -13.53
N VAL A 15 4.46 -24.34 -14.54
CA VAL A 15 3.47 -23.26 -14.46
C VAL A 15 2.09 -23.79 -14.07
N VAL A 16 1.62 -24.87 -14.70
CA VAL A 16 0.31 -25.45 -14.36
C VAL A 16 0.29 -26.00 -12.93
N ARG A 17 1.38 -26.62 -12.48
CA ARG A 17 1.48 -27.15 -11.11
C ARG A 17 1.42 -26.04 -10.07
N THR A 18 2.26 -25.02 -10.21
CA THR A 18 2.28 -23.90 -9.24
C THR A 18 0.96 -23.14 -9.22
N GLU A 19 0.30 -23.06 -10.38
CA GLU A 19 -1.03 -22.49 -10.48
C GLU A 19 -2.06 -23.30 -9.68
N MET A 20 -2.07 -24.63 -9.84
CA MET A 20 -2.98 -25.54 -9.13
C MET A 20 -2.74 -25.54 -7.62
N GLU A 21 -1.48 -25.59 -7.18
CA GLU A 21 -1.11 -25.46 -5.76
C GLU A 21 -1.61 -24.13 -5.17
N GLY A 22 -1.54 -23.04 -5.94
CA GLY A 22 -2.10 -21.75 -5.55
C GLY A 22 -3.62 -21.77 -5.38
N ARG A 23 -4.34 -22.49 -6.25
CA ARG A 23 -5.80 -22.67 -6.11
C ARG A 23 -6.16 -23.46 -4.88
N ASP A 24 -5.43 -24.55 -4.62
CA ASP A 24 -5.69 -25.43 -3.48
C ASP A 24 -5.48 -24.68 -2.16
N LYS A 25 -4.45 -23.83 -2.08
CA LYS A 25 -4.23 -22.97 -0.91
C LYS A 25 -5.40 -22.00 -0.68
N VAL A 26 -5.91 -21.34 -1.72
CA VAL A 26 -7.08 -20.46 -1.58
C VAL A 26 -8.30 -21.23 -1.11
N ARG A 27 -8.52 -22.44 -1.64
CA ARG A 27 -9.63 -23.30 -1.23
C ARG A 27 -9.51 -23.71 0.25
N GLU A 28 -8.30 -24.01 0.71
CA GLU A 28 -8.04 -24.33 2.11
C GLU A 28 -8.35 -23.13 3.02
N GLU A 29 -7.87 -21.93 2.68
CA GLU A 29 -8.19 -20.71 3.44
C GLU A 29 -9.72 -20.47 3.49
N LEU A 30 -10.43 -20.59 2.35
CA LEU A 30 -11.90 -20.47 2.30
C LEU A 30 -12.60 -21.52 3.16
N SER A 31 -12.11 -22.77 3.17
CA SER A 31 -12.67 -23.82 4.01
C SER A 31 -12.48 -23.53 5.50
N GLY A 32 -11.37 -22.91 5.88
CA GLY A 32 -11.12 -22.42 7.23
C GLY A 32 -12.12 -21.34 7.66
N VAL A 33 -12.38 -20.36 6.78
CA VAL A 33 -13.41 -19.33 7.03
C VAL A 33 -14.79 -19.98 7.17
N LYS A 34 -15.14 -20.93 6.29
CA LYS A 34 -16.42 -21.65 6.35
C LYS A 34 -16.60 -22.44 7.66
N ALA A 35 -15.57 -23.14 8.12
CA ALA A 35 -15.60 -23.85 9.39
C ALA A 35 -15.77 -22.89 10.58
N TRP A 36 -15.12 -21.73 10.53
CA TRP A 36 -15.29 -20.69 11.53
C TRP A 36 -16.72 -20.15 11.54
N LEU A 37 -17.34 -19.91 10.37
CA LEU A 37 -18.71 -19.41 10.26
C LEU A 37 -19.73 -20.33 10.94
N VAL A 38 -19.61 -21.65 10.73
CA VAL A 38 -20.46 -22.64 11.40
C VAL A 38 -20.31 -22.56 12.92
N ALA A 39 -19.07 -22.46 13.42
CA ALA A 39 -18.82 -22.34 14.85
C ALA A 39 -19.29 -20.98 15.43
N ALA A 40 -19.22 -19.90 14.66
CA ALA A 40 -19.70 -18.59 15.05
C ALA A 40 -21.22 -18.57 15.21
N GLU A 41 -21.95 -19.22 14.30
CA GLU A 41 -23.41 -19.33 14.37
C GLU A 41 -23.90 -20.03 15.65
N ASP A 42 -23.23 -21.12 16.03
CA ASP A 42 -23.51 -21.83 17.29
C ASP A 42 -23.24 -20.95 18.52
N ARG A 43 -22.14 -20.17 18.50
CA ARG A 43 -21.80 -19.24 19.58
C ARG A 43 -22.80 -18.09 19.69
N LEU A 44 -23.22 -17.53 18.56
CA LEU A 44 -24.21 -16.44 18.53
C LEU A 44 -25.57 -16.90 19.05
N SER A 45 -26.00 -18.10 18.66
CA SER A 45 -27.24 -18.71 19.17
C SER A 45 -27.21 -18.94 20.69
N GLN A 46 -26.03 -19.22 21.26
CA GLN A 46 -25.85 -19.29 22.72
C GLN A 46 -25.87 -17.91 23.37
N LEU A 47 -25.29 -16.89 22.73
CA LEU A 47 -25.25 -15.52 23.24
C LEU A 47 -26.64 -14.87 23.26
N GLU A 48 -27.50 -15.23 22.31
CA GLU A 48 -28.91 -14.82 22.31
C GLU A 48 -29.67 -15.32 23.55
N GLN A 49 -29.32 -16.50 24.06
CA GLN A 49 -29.97 -17.11 25.23
C GLN A 49 -29.34 -16.66 26.54
N CYS A 50 -28.01 -16.45 26.54
CA CYS A 50 -27.25 -16.03 27.72
C CYS A 50 -26.21 -14.97 27.30
N PRO A 51 -26.55 -13.67 27.43
CA PRO A 51 -25.68 -12.58 27.02
C PRO A 51 -24.35 -12.62 27.76
N SER A 52 -23.25 -12.53 27.01
CA SER A 52 -21.90 -12.44 27.57
C SER A 52 -21.05 -11.50 26.74
N THR A 53 -20.70 -10.36 27.33
CA THR A 53 -19.89 -9.31 26.68
C THR A 53 -18.56 -9.84 26.15
N HIS A 54 -17.80 -10.55 26.99
CA HIS A 54 -16.49 -11.08 26.60
C HIS A 54 -16.58 -12.02 25.39
N LYS A 55 -17.56 -12.93 25.39
CA LYS A 55 -17.75 -13.90 24.30
C LYS A 55 -18.25 -13.22 23.03
N LEU A 56 -19.13 -12.24 23.14
CA LEU A 56 -19.58 -11.45 21.99
C LEU A 56 -18.43 -10.68 21.36
N GLN A 57 -17.58 -10.06 22.19
CA GLN A 57 -16.40 -9.35 21.72
C GLN A 57 -15.37 -10.29 21.07
N GLU A 58 -15.17 -11.49 21.61
CA GLU A 58 -14.32 -12.52 20.99
C GLU A 58 -14.83 -12.91 19.58
N VAL A 59 -16.14 -13.15 19.44
CA VAL A 59 -16.75 -13.45 18.14
C VAL A 59 -16.60 -12.27 17.18
N HIS A 60 -16.82 -11.04 17.64
CA HIS A 60 -16.64 -9.84 16.84
C HIS A 60 -15.19 -9.65 16.36
N THR A 61 -14.20 -9.80 17.23
CA THR A 61 -12.78 -9.71 16.84
C THR A 61 -12.40 -10.80 15.82
N GLN A 62 -12.92 -12.02 15.99
CA GLN A 62 -12.72 -13.08 15.02
C GLN A 62 -13.41 -12.79 13.68
N LEU A 63 -14.61 -12.18 13.70
CA LEU A 63 -15.30 -11.73 12.50
C LEU A 63 -14.45 -10.73 11.71
N CYS A 64 -13.90 -9.71 12.38
CA CYS A 64 -12.98 -8.75 11.74
C CYS A 64 -11.78 -9.47 11.11
N THR A 65 -11.23 -10.46 11.81
CA THR A 65 -10.11 -11.28 11.30
C THR A 65 -10.50 -12.03 10.03
N GLN A 66 -11.67 -12.68 10.00
CA GLN A 66 -12.13 -13.40 8.82
C GLN A 66 -12.47 -12.47 7.65
N LYS A 67 -13.04 -11.28 7.91
CA LYS A 67 -13.25 -10.24 6.88
C LYS A 67 -11.92 -9.84 6.23
N ALA A 68 -10.87 -9.63 7.02
CA ALA A 68 -9.55 -9.31 6.51
C ALA A 68 -8.92 -10.45 5.68
N VAL A 69 -9.11 -11.71 6.10
CA VAL A 69 -8.69 -12.89 5.32
C VAL A 69 -9.41 -12.92 3.96
N LEU A 70 -10.73 -12.75 3.96
CA LEU A 70 -11.54 -12.81 2.75
C LEU A 70 -11.19 -11.68 1.78
N GLN A 71 -11.03 -10.45 2.28
CA GLN A 71 -10.59 -9.31 1.47
C GLN A 71 -9.21 -9.56 0.83
N ARG A 72 -8.26 -10.12 1.58
CA ARG A 72 -6.93 -10.49 1.05
C ARG A 72 -7.03 -11.53 -0.07
N ILE A 73 -7.89 -12.54 0.10
CA ILE A 73 -8.13 -13.55 -0.93
C ILE A 73 -8.72 -12.90 -2.19
N MET A 74 -9.77 -12.09 -2.05
CA MET A 74 -10.41 -11.39 -3.16
C MET A 74 -9.42 -10.51 -3.93
N GLU A 75 -8.59 -9.75 -3.21
CA GLU A 75 -7.57 -8.90 -3.82
C GLU A 75 -6.50 -9.71 -4.54
N GLY A 76 -6.00 -10.79 -3.92
CA GLY A 76 -5.01 -11.67 -4.52
C GLY A 76 -5.51 -12.35 -5.78
N LEU A 77 -6.78 -12.80 -5.79
CA LEU A 77 -7.44 -13.34 -6.97
C LEU A 77 -7.60 -12.27 -8.06
N ARG A 78 -8.08 -11.07 -7.67
CA ARG A 78 -8.26 -9.95 -8.60
C ARG A 78 -6.95 -9.62 -9.31
N MET A 79 -5.85 -9.43 -8.58
CA MET A 79 -4.55 -9.13 -9.16
C MET A 79 -4.09 -10.25 -10.11
N LYS A 80 -4.05 -11.50 -9.62
CA LYS A 80 -3.54 -12.64 -10.41
C LYS A 80 -4.29 -12.84 -11.72
N TYR A 81 -5.62 -12.85 -11.68
CA TYR A 81 -6.44 -13.17 -12.84
C TYR A 81 -6.61 -11.98 -13.80
N SER A 82 -6.52 -10.75 -13.30
CA SER A 82 -6.42 -9.55 -14.15
C SER A 82 -5.12 -9.54 -14.95
N ASP A 83 -3.98 -9.83 -14.31
CA ASP A 83 -2.67 -9.89 -14.97
C ASP A 83 -2.60 -10.99 -16.03
N MET A 84 -3.31 -12.10 -15.80
CA MET A 84 -3.41 -13.20 -16.75
C MET A 84 -4.47 -12.98 -17.84
N TYR A 85 -5.27 -11.90 -17.77
CA TYR A 85 -6.42 -11.67 -18.65
C TYR A 85 -7.40 -12.86 -18.71
N THR A 86 -7.64 -13.49 -17.57
CA THR A 86 -8.52 -14.66 -17.45
C THR A 86 -9.49 -14.48 -16.30
N LEU A 87 -10.58 -15.25 -16.30
CA LEU A 87 -11.56 -15.24 -15.20
C LEU A 87 -11.08 -16.09 -14.03
N VAL A 88 -11.58 -15.75 -12.83
CA VAL A 88 -11.38 -16.60 -11.65
C VAL A 88 -12.02 -17.98 -11.91
N PRO A 89 -11.33 -19.10 -11.61
CA PRO A 89 -11.88 -20.43 -11.81
C PRO A 89 -13.14 -20.66 -10.98
N VAL A 90 -14.13 -21.30 -11.57
CA VAL A 90 -15.44 -21.55 -10.95
C VAL A 90 -15.32 -22.34 -9.64
N GLU A 91 -14.30 -23.20 -9.52
CA GLU A 91 -14.07 -23.99 -8.31
C GLU A 91 -13.59 -23.15 -7.13
N ILE A 92 -13.20 -21.90 -7.36
CA ILE A 92 -12.89 -20.89 -6.33
C ILE A 92 -14.04 -19.88 -6.22
N GLU A 93 -14.56 -19.40 -7.36
CA GLU A 93 -15.57 -18.36 -7.38
C GLU A 93 -16.86 -18.77 -6.65
N GLY A 94 -17.35 -20.00 -6.85
CA GLY A 94 -18.52 -20.51 -6.15
C GLY A 94 -18.36 -20.51 -4.62
N PRO A 95 -17.34 -21.21 -4.07
CA PRO A 95 -17.05 -21.19 -2.63
C PRO A 95 -16.78 -19.79 -2.07
N LEU A 96 -16.12 -18.92 -2.83
CA LEU A 96 -15.86 -17.53 -2.42
C LEU A 96 -17.17 -16.76 -2.25
N GLN A 97 -18.10 -16.86 -3.20
CA GLN A 97 -19.42 -16.23 -3.10
C GLN A 97 -20.23 -16.78 -1.91
N GLU A 98 -20.23 -18.10 -1.73
CA GLU A 98 -20.92 -18.76 -0.59
C GLU A 98 -20.38 -18.25 0.76
N VAL A 99 -19.06 -18.27 0.94
CA VAL A 99 -18.41 -17.79 2.17
C VAL A 99 -18.66 -16.30 2.39
N THR A 100 -18.63 -15.49 1.33
CA THR A 100 -18.91 -14.04 1.42
C THR A 100 -20.33 -13.77 1.91
N HIS A 101 -21.31 -14.48 1.36
CA HIS A 101 -22.70 -14.38 1.76
C HIS A 101 -22.90 -14.78 3.23
N SER A 102 -22.42 -15.97 3.61
CA SER A 102 -22.56 -16.45 4.99
C SER A 102 -21.80 -15.59 6.00
N LEU A 103 -20.68 -14.97 5.62
CA LEU A 103 -19.98 -14.01 6.46
C LEU A 103 -20.82 -12.75 6.70
N GLN A 104 -21.56 -12.29 5.68
CA GLN A 104 -22.47 -11.16 5.81
C GLN A 104 -23.67 -11.47 6.72
N GLU A 105 -24.24 -12.68 6.62
CA GLU A 105 -25.32 -13.12 7.53
C GLU A 105 -24.85 -13.16 8.99
N VAL A 106 -23.66 -13.70 9.24
CA VAL A 106 -23.07 -13.73 10.59
C VAL A 106 -22.75 -12.31 11.08
N GLU A 107 -22.29 -11.42 10.20
CA GLU A 107 -22.06 -10.00 10.54
C GLU A 107 -23.34 -9.29 10.97
N GLU A 108 -24.44 -9.48 10.23
CA GLU A 108 -25.75 -8.95 10.60
C GLU A 108 -26.22 -9.50 11.95
N LYS A 109 -26.09 -10.80 12.17
CA LYS A 109 -26.47 -11.45 13.44
C LYS A 109 -25.62 -10.99 14.62
N VAL A 110 -24.32 -10.79 14.44
CA VAL A 110 -23.44 -10.17 15.46
C VAL A 110 -23.95 -8.77 15.80
N GLY A 111 -24.32 -7.97 14.79
CA GLY A 111 -24.93 -6.66 14.96
C GLY A 111 -26.20 -6.71 15.81
N ASP A 112 -27.12 -7.60 15.48
CA ASP A 112 -28.38 -7.78 16.22
C ASP A 112 -28.18 -8.17 17.69
N VAL A 113 -27.27 -9.11 17.96
CA VAL A 113 -26.92 -9.53 19.33
C VAL A 113 -26.28 -8.37 20.09
N MET A 114 -25.48 -7.56 19.41
CA MET A 114 -24.80 -6.41 20.00
C MET A 114 -25.75 -5.27 20.33
N GLU A 115 -26.71 -4.95 19.46
CA GLU A 115 -27.78 -3.98 19.75
C GLU A 115 -28.60 -4.41 20.98
N LYS A 116 -28.90 -5.70 21.12
CA LYS A 116 -29.63 -6.24 22.28
C LYS A 116 -28.80 -6.24 23.58
N SER A 117 -27.48 -6.12 23.50
CA SER A 117 -26.58 -6.18 24.66
C SER A 117 -26.47 -4.86 25.45
N GLY A 118 -27.10 -3.79 24.96
CA GLY A 118 -27.13 -2.48 25.59
C GLY A 118 -26.10 -1.49 25.01
N PRO A 119 -26.30 -0.18 25.24
CA PRO A 119 -25.56 0.88 24.56
C PRO A 119 -24.06 0.86 24.89
N LEU A 120 -23.67 0.65 26.15
CA LEU A 120 -22.26 0.60 26.56
C LEU A 120 -21.47 -0.45 25.76
N HIS A 121 -22.00 -1.66 25.64
CA HIS A 121 -21.35 -2.76 24.94
C HIS A 121 -21.24 -2.51 23.44
N ARG A 122 -22.33 -2.04 22.84
CA ARG A 122 -22.38 -1.72 21.42
C ARG A 122 -21.41 -0.62 21.04
N LEU A 123 -21.43 0.50 21.76
CA LEU A 123 -20.55 1.63 21.46
C LEU A 123 -19.10 1.30 21.79
N GLY A 124 -18.84 0.52 22.85
CA GLY A 124 -17.50 0.03 23.19
C GLY A 124 -16.89 -0.88 22.10
N ALA A 125 -17.71 -1.68 21.43
CA ALA A 125 -17.26 -2.47 20.28
C ALA A 125 -16.87 -1.58 19.09
N LYS A 126 -17.64 -0.52 18.80
CA LYS A 126 -17.30 0.49 17.77
C LYS A 126 -15.97 1.19 18.09
N VAL A 127 -15.73 1.58 19.35
CA VAL A 127 -14.43 2.14 19.77
C VAL A 127 -13.31 1.13 19.49
N SER A 128 -13.49 -0.13 19.87
CA SER A 128 -12.50 -1.18 19.68
C SER A 128 -12.17 -1.41 18.19
N GLU A 129 -13.17 -1.34 17.32
CA GLU A 129 -13.00 -1.42 15.88
C GLU A 129 -12.17 -0.25 15.34
N ILE A 130 -12.49 0.98 15.75
CA ILE A 130 -11.73 2.18 15.38
C ILE A 130 -10.28 2.04 15.81
N MET A 131 -10.02 1.62 17.05
CA MET A 131 -8.65 1.44 17.55
C MET A 131 -7.87 0.39 16.75
N ALA A 132 -8.49 -0.74 16.42
CA ALA A 132 -7.86 -1.78 15.60
C ALA A 132 -7.59 -1.27 14.17
N GLY A 133 -8.53 -0.52 13.60
CA GLY A 133 -8.39 0.14 12.30
C GLY A 133 -7.22 1.12 12.26
N LEU A 134 -7.10 1.98 13.28
CA LEU A 134 -5.98 2.91 13.43
C LEU A 134 -4.64 2.18 13.65
N GLY A 135 -4.64 1.05 14.35
CA GLY A 135 -3.46 0.18 14.45
C GLY A 135 -3.02 -0.36 13.09
N SER A 136 -3.96 -0.78 12.24
CA SER A 136 -3.67 -1.20 10.86
C SER A 136 -3.10 -0.05 10.01
N VAL A 137 -3.58 1.18 10.20
CA VAL A 137 -3.00 2.37 9.57
C VAL A 137 -1.55 2.59 10.02
N GLN A 138 -1.29 2.44 11.32
CA GLN A 138 0.05 2.54 11.89
C GLN A 138 1.01 1.53 11.25
N ASP A 139 0.60 0.27 11.14
CA ASP A 139 1.39 -0.79 10.50
C ASP A 139 1.76 -0.43 9.06
N LYS A 140 0.79 0.09 8.28
CA LYS A 140 1.04 0.56 6.90
C LYS A 140 2.03 1.73 6.86
N LEU A 141 1.93 2.66 7.81
CA LEU A 141 2.84 3.81 7.92
C LEU A 141 4.27 3.40 8.28
N GLN A 142 4.43 2.35 9.08
CA GLN A 142 5.74 1.80 9.47
C GLN A 142 6.35 0.89 8.38
N GLN A 143 5.53 0.34 7.49
CA GLN A 143 6.00 -0.53 6.43
C GLN A 143 6.89 0.22 5.41
N ARG A 144 8.02 -0.40 5.06
CA ARG A 144 8.84 0.01 3.92
C ARG A 144 8.22 -0.44 2.60
N SER A 145 8.19 0.47 1.64
CA SER A 145 7.78 0.20 0.27
C SER A 145 9.02 -0.05 -0.61
N PRO A 146 8.98 -1.01 -1.55
CA PRO A 146 10.11 -1.33 -2.43
C PRO A 146 10.29 -0.31 -3.57
N SER A 147 9.27 0.51 -3.86
CA SER A 147 9.31 1.54 -4.90
C SER A 147 8.57 2.82 -4.46
N LEU A 148 8.87 3.95 -5.12
CA LEU A 148 8.17 5.22 -4.89
C LEU A 148 6.68 5.11 -5.21
N SER A 149 6.33 4.47 -6.33
CA SER A 149 4.93 4.30 -6.73
C SER A 149 4.13 3.48 -5.71
N GLU A 150 4.72 2.41 -5.17
CA GLU A 150 4.08 1.65 -4.08
C GLU A 150 3.97 2.46 -2.79
N ALA A 151 4.98 3.30 -2.48
CA ALA A 151 4.93 4.18 -1.32
C ALA A 151 3.81 5.22 -1.42
N GLU A 152 3.63 5.82 -2.60
CA GLU A 152 2.56 6.79 -2.89
C GLU A 152 1.18 6.13 -2.87
N SER A 153 1.05 4.95 -3.48
CA SER A 153 -0.20 4.17 -3.46
C SER A 153 -0.60 3.78 -2.03
N THR A 154 0.37 3.32 -1.23
CA THR A 154 0.14 2.99 0.18
C THR A 154 -0.25 4.22 0.99
N LEU A 155 0.43 5.36 0.78
CA LEU A 155 0.12 6.61 1.46
C LEU A 155 -1.27 7.13 1.11
N LYS A 156 -1.70 7.00 -0.15
CA LYS A 156 -3.07 7.34 -0.56
C LYS A 156 -4.09 6.52 0.22
N ARG A 157 -3.90 5.20 0.30
CA ARG A 157 -4.77 4.31 1.08
C ARG A 157 -4.79 4.67 2.56
N VAL A 158 -3.64 5.03 3.14
CA VAL A 158 -3.56 5.50 4.53
C VAL A 158 -4.44 6.74 4.74
N TRP A 159 -4.40 7.71 3.83
CA TRP A 159 -5.27 8.89 3.92
C TRP A 159 -6.76 8.53 3.77
N ASP A 160 -7.11 7.70 2.79
CA ASP A 160 -8.49 7.24 2.59
C ASP A 160 -9.03 6.54 3.87
N GLU A 161 -8.22 5.68 4.49
CA GLU A 161 -8.57 5.01 5.75
C GLU A 161 -8.65 5.99 6.93
N LEU A 162 -7.75 6.97 7.03
CA LEU A 162 -7.79 7.99 8.09
C LEU A 162 -9.04 8.87 8.00
N ASP A 163 -9.47 9.26 6.80
CA ASP A 163 -10.69 10.03 6.59
C ASP A 163 -11.95 9.23 6.96
N MET A 164 -11.96 7.94 6.59
CA MET A 164 -13.02 7.01 7.00
C MET A 164 -13.08 6.88 8.53
N TRP A 165 -11.95 6.61 9.19
CA TRP A 165 -11.92 6.48 10.65
C TRP A 165 -12.25 7.79 11.37
N HIS A 166 -11.88 8.94 10.82
CA HIS A 166 -12.31 10.23 11.35
C HIS A 166 -13.83 10.37 11.35
N SER A 167 -14.47 9.97 10.26
CA SER A 167 -15.94 10.00 10.12
C SER A 167 -16.62 9.07 11.13
N HIS A 168 -16.04 7.88 11.37
CA HIS A 168 -16.54 6.93 12.37
C HIS A 168 -16.39 7.46 13.80
N VAL A 169 -15.24 8.08 14.13
CA VAL A 169 -15.02 8.74 15.43
C VAL A 169 -16.06 9.83 15.65
N ALA A 170 -16.27 10.71 14.67
CA ALA A 170 -17.23 11.81 14.77
C ALA A 170 -18.69 11.31 14.92
N ALA A 171 -19.08 10.26 14.20
CA ALA A 171 -20.40 9.65 14.36
C ALA A 171 -20.59 9.05 15.76
N LEU A 172 -19.56 8.36 16.27
CA LEU A 172 -19.58 7.74 17.59
C LEU A 172 -19.61 8.79 18.72
N GLU A 173 -18.97 9.95 18.55
CA GLU A 173 -19.06 11.07 19.50
C GLU A 173 -20.49 11.52 19.71
N VAL A 174 -21.28 11.61 18.65
CA VAL A 174 -22.71 11.97 18.73
C VAL A 174 -23.48 10.88 19.48
N GLU A 175 -23.27 9.61 19.13
CA GLU A 175 -23.95 8.49 19.80
C GLU A 175 -23.61 8.40 21.30
N VAL A 176 -22.38 8.73 21.71
CA VAL A 176 -21.96 8.76 23.12
C VAL A 176 -22.59 9.94 23.87
N GLN A 177 -22.77 11.10 23.22
CA GLN A 177 -23.45 12.26 23.81
C GLN A 177 -24.94 12.00 24.08
N ASP A 178 -25.56 11.13 23.31
CA ASP A 178 -26.98 10.76 23.45
C ASP A 178 -27.23 9.72 24.56
N LEU A 179 -26.19 9.26 25.27
CA LEU A 179 -26.34 8.32 26.38
C LEU A 179 -26.97 8.97 27.61
N GLU A 180 -28.00 8.32 28.15
CA GLU A 180 -28.70 8.79 29.36
C GLU A 180 -27.90 8.56 30.65
N GLN A 181 -27.05 7.51 30.68
CA GLN A 181 -26.25 7.15 31.86
C GLN A 181 -24.90 7.87 31.85
N ALA A 182 -24.67 8.71 32.86
CA ALA A 182 -23.47 9.53 32.97
C ALA A 182 -22.19 8.69 33.13
N GLU A 183 -22.21 7.62 33.91
CA GLU A 183 -21.06 6.74 34.09
C GLU A 183 -20.68 5.99 32.80
N GLU A 184 -21.66 5.50 32.04
CA GLU A 184 -21.43 4.83 30.75
C GLU A 184 -20.88 5.82 29.71
N ALA A 185 -21.46 7.02 29.66
CA ALA A 185 -20.99 8.10 28.79
C ALA A 185 -19.56 8.51 29.12
N GLN A 186 -19.19 8.58 30.40
CA GLN A 186 -17.83 8.94 30.80
C GLN A 186 -16.80 7.91 30.33
N VAL A 187 -17.04 6.62 30.57
CA VAL A 187 -16.12 5.55 30.16
C VAL A 187 -15.89 5.57 28.64
N LEU A 188 -16.97 5.71 27.87
CA LEU A 188 -16.88 5.76 26.40
C LEU A 188 -16.21 7.05 25.92
N THR A 189 -16.45 8.17 26.59
CA THR A 189 -15.79 9.45 26.28
C THR A 189 -14.28 9.35 26.46
N GLU A 190 -13.81 8.78 27.57
CA GLU A 190 -12.37 8.58 27.82
C GLU A 190 -11.75 7.72 26.71
N SER A 191 -12.37 6.58 26.38
CA SER A 191 -11.92 5.70 25.30
C SER A 191 -11.92 6.39 23.92
N LEU A 192 -12.91 7.25 23.66
CA LEU A 192 -13.00 8.01 22.42
C LEU A 192 -11.91 9.08 22.32
N THR A 193 -11.54 9.72 23.42
CA THR A 193 -10.41 10.65 23.45
C THR A 193 -9.09 9.95 23.12
N GLU A 194 -8.89 8.71 23.57
CA GLU A 194 -7.73 7.91 23.19
C GLU A 194 -7.71 7.63 21.67
N ALA A 195 -8.86 7.25 21.11
CA ALA A 195 -9.00 7.03 19.67
C ALA A 195 -8.72 8.31 18.85
N GLN A 196 -9.22 9.48 19.29
CA GLN A 196 -8.94 10.78 18.66
C GLN A 196 -7.45 11.14 18.68
N LEU A 197 -6.79 10.91 19.83
CA LEU A 197 -5.35 11.17 19.97
C LEU A 197 -4.54 10.26 19.05
N LEU A 198 -4.90 8.98 18.96
CA LEU A 198 -4.25 8.03 18.07
C LEU A 198 -4.46 8.41 16.59
N HIS A 199 -5.68 8.76 16.20
CA HIS A 199 -5.99 9.24 14.84
C HIS A 199 -5.15 10.47 14.48
N SER A 200 -5.12 11.48 15.36
CA SER A 200 -4.34 12.70 15.18
C SER A 200 -2.84 12.40 15.03
N HIS A 201 -2.33 11.43 15.81
CA HIS A 201 -0.95 11.00 15.70
C HIS A 201 -0.64 10.36 14.34
N MET A 202 -1.52 9.47 13.87
CA MET A 202 -1.38 8.81 12.56
C MET A 202 -1.49 9.81 11.40
N ALA A 203 -2.41 10.76 11.45
CA ALA A 203 -2.54 11.83 10.46
C ALA A 203 -1.27 12.66 10.36
N LYS A 204 -0.65 13.01 11.49
CA LYS A 204 0.64 13.72 11.51
C LYS A 204 1.77 12.89 10.89
N GLN A 205 1.82 11.59 11.13
CA GLN A 205 2.80 10.70 10.49
C GLN A 205 2.56 10.58 8.98
N ALA A 206 1.31 10.49 8.54
CA ALA A 206 0.95 10.49 7.13
C ALA A 206 1.34 11.81 6.44
N GLU A 207 1.15 12.97 7.10
CA GLU A 207 1.59 14.28 6.61
C GLU A 207 3.12 14.34 6.45
N GLN A 208 3.86 13.85 7.45
CA GLN A 208 5.33 13.76 7.37
C GLN A 208 5.79 12.88 6.21
N ARG A 209 5.15 11.71 6.01
CA ARG A 209 5.44 10.81 4.89
C ARG A 209 5.10 11.46 3.55
N THR A 210 3.99 12.20 3.47
CA THR A 210 3.60 12.99 2.29
C THR A 210 4.68 14.00 1.92
N ALA A 211 5.14 14.80 2.89
CA ALA A 211 6.19 15.79 2.71
C ALA A 211 7.56 15.16 2.37
N PHE A 212 7.81 13.92 2.78
CA PHE A 212 9.02 13.19 2.44
C PHE A 212 8.97 12.64 1.01
N LEU A 213 7.88 11.99 0.62
CA LEU A 213 7.72 11.44 -0.72
C LEU A 213 7.75 12.54 -1.79
N SER A 214 7.14 13.70 -1.53
CA SER A 214 7.20 14.83 -2.46
C SER A 214 8.63 15.29 -2.74
N LYS A 215 9.51 15.28 -1.74
CA LYS A 215 10.95 15.59 -1.92
C LYS A 215 11.65 14.55 -2.78
N ILE A 216 11.36 13.26 -2.60
CA ILE A 216 11.94 12.19 -3.42
C ILE A 216 11.55 12.38 -4.88
N SER A 217 10.27 12.66 -5.16
CA SER A 217 9.81 12.94 -6.52
C SER A 217 10.59 14.09 -7.15
N THR A 218 10.81 15.18 -6.41
CA THR A 218 11.62 16.31 -6.90
C THR A 218 13.07 15.90 -7.15
N TRP A 219 13.72 15.15 -6.26
CA TRP A 219 15.11 14.72 -6.45
C TRP A 219 15.29 13.77 -7.64
N LEU A 220 14.33 12.87 -7.86
CA LEU A 220 14.36 11.98 -9.02
C LEU A 220 14.19 12.76 -10.33
N GLN A 221 13.31 13.76 -10.34
CA GLN A 221 13.15 14.65 -11.49
C GLN A 221 14.44 15.42 -11.78
N GLU A 222 15.05 16.06 -10.76
CA GLU A 222 16.33 16.77 -10.91
C GLU A 222 17.43 15.83 -11.44
N HIS A 223 17.47 14.59 -10.98
CA HIS A 223 18.42 13.59 -11.43
C HIS A 223 18.19 13.17 -12.89
N ASP A 224 16.94 12.98 -13.31
CA ASP A 224 16.59 12.63 -14.70
C ASP A 224 16.91 13.76 -15.68
N GLU A 225 16.55 15.01 -15.33
CA GLU A 225 16.92 16.21 -16.10
C GLU A 225 18.45 16.33 -16.27
N MET A 226 19.20 15.97 -15.22
CA MET A 226 20.66 15.99 -15.24
C MET A 226 21.25 14.90 -16.14
N ILE A 227 20.68 13.70 -16.14
CA ILE A 227 21.08 12.62 -17.05
C ILE A 227 20.76 13.00 -18.50
N ASN A 228 19.56 13.51 -18.75
CA ASN A 228 19.09 13.86 -20.09
C ASN A 228 19.91 15.00 -20.70
N SER A 229 20.23 16.03 -19.92
CA SER A 229 21.15 17.09 -20.35
C SER A 229 22.56 16.57 -20.64
N SER A 230 23.10 15.70 -19.78
CA SER A 230 24.41 15.08 -19.99
C SER A 230 24.46 14.22 -21.26
N ASN A 231 23.43 13.41 -21.51
CA ASN A 231 23.32 12.57 -22.71
C ASN A 231 23.18 13.42 -23.98
N SER A 232 22.41 14.51 -23.91
CA SER A 232 22.26 15.44 -25.03
C SER A 232 23.59 16.08 -25.38
N TRP A 233 24.32 16.56 -24.37
CA TRP A 233 25.67 17.12 -24.56
C TRP A 233 26.65 16.10 -25.13
N LEU A 234 26.65 14.86 -24.63
CA LEU A 234 27.52 13.80 -25.16
C LEU A 234 27.23 13.50 -26.63
N THR A 235 25.95 13.44 -27.00
CA THR A 235 25.52 13.21 -28.38
C THR A 235 25.98 14.34 -29.30
N GLU A 236 25.80 15.58 -28.86
CA GLU A 236 26.21 16.78 -29.59
C GLU A 236 27.74 16.85 -29.75
N ALA A 237 28.49 16.61 -28.67
CA ALA A 237 29.95 16.54 -28.71
C ALA A 237 30.46 15.45 -29.66
N GLN A 238 29.83 14.27 -29.63
CA GLN A 238 30.15 13.19 -30.55
C GLN A 238 29.84 13.57 -32.01
N SER A 239 28.77 14.32 -32.28
CA SER A 239 28.44 14.78 -33.62
C SER A 239 29.51 15.70 -34.21
N TRP A 240 30.10 16.62 -33.41
CA TRP A 240 31.18 17.49 -33.87
C TRP A 240 32.49 16.74 -34.10
N LEU A 241 32.80 15.76 -33.24
CA LEU A 241 34.01 14.94 -33.35
C LEU A 241 33.95 13.97 -34.53
N THR A 242 32.76 13.52 -34.91
CA THR A 242 32.54 12.56 -36.00
C THR A 242 32.14 13.22 -37.32
N ALA A 243 31.97 14.56 -37.32
CA ALA A 243 31.60 15.33 -38.51
C ALA A 243 32.61 15.08 -39.66
N PRO A 244 32.16 14.61 -40.84
CA PRO A 244 33.04 14.40 -41.98
C PRO A 244 33.73 15.71 -42.38
N CYS A 245 35.06 15.71 -42.40
CA CYS A 245 35.87 16.88 -42.74
C CYS A 245 36.94 16.50 -43.78
N THR A 246 37.05 17.28 -44.83
CA THR A 246 38.16 17.17 -45.79
C THR A 246 39.26 18.14 -45.38
N TYR A 247 40.32 17.62 -44.74
CA TYR A 247 41.48 18.41 -44.32
C TYR A 247 42.53 18.47 -45.43
N THR A 248 42.31 19.30 -46.44
CA THR A 248 43.23 19.41 -47.58
C THR A 248 44.24 20.54 -47.42
N THR A 249 44.01 21.48 -46.49
CA THR A 249 44.93 22.58 -46.18
C THR A 249 45.12 22.80 -44.66
N ALA A 250 46.24 23.44 -44.28
CA ALA A 250 46.48 23.86 -42.90
C ALA A 250 45.43 24.86 -42.37
N LYS A 251 44.81 25.62 -43.28
CA LYS A 251 43.73 26.55 -42.96
C LYS A 251 42.46 25.80 -42.54
N ASP A 252 42.13 24.68 -43.19
CA ASP A 252 40.96 23.87 -42.86
C ASP A 252 41.08 23.26 -41.45
N LEU A 253 42.27 22.79 -41.09
CA LEU A 253 42.58 22.33 -39.73
C LEU A 253 42.45 23.46 -38.69
N ALA A 254 43.01 24.64 -38.97
CA ALA A 254 42.93 25.78 -38.06
C ALA A 254 41.47 26.24 -37.84
N SER A 255 40.66 26.26 -38.90
CA SER A 255 39.23 26.56 -38.83
C SER A 255 38.44 25.53 -38.03
N TYR A 256 38.74 24.23 -38.19
CA TYR A 256 38.10 23.17 -37.41
C TYR A 256 38.45 23.26 -35.91
N VAL A 257 39.73 23.46 -35.58
CA VAL A 257 40.18 23.66 -34.19
C VAL A 257 39.50 24.89 -33.57
N HIS A 258 39.40 25.99 -34.31
CA HIS A 258 38.71 27.19 -33.84
C HIS A 258 37.21 26.92 -33.60
N ALA A 259 36.53 26.18 -34.49
CA ALA A 259 35.13 25.82 -34.30
C ALA A 259 34.91 24.93 -33.06
N LEU A 260 35.81 23.99 -32.79
CA LEU A 260 35.81 23.18 -31.56
C LEU A 260 36.08 24.00 -30.30
N GLN A 261 37.00 24.97 -30.36
CA GLN A 261 37.28 25.87 -29.23
C GLN A 261 36.09 26.77 -28.88
N VAL A 262 35.39 27.29 -29.88
CA VAL A 262 34.19 28.13 -29.65
C VAL A 262 33.03 27.31 -29.08
N SER A 263 32.77 26.11 -29.62
CA SER A 263 31.70 25.22 -29.15
C SER A 263 31.95 24.72 -27.72
N THR A 264 33.17 24.30 -27.41
CA THR A 264 33.55 23.90 -26.04
C THR A 264 33.43 25.05 -25.04
N ALA A 265 33.85 26.27 -25.40
CA ALA A 265 33.78 27.43 -24.50
C ALA A 265 32.34 27.90 -24.21
N GLN A 266 31.41 27.77 -25.17
CA GLN A 266 30.01 28.19 -25.01
C GLN A 266 29.14 27.19 -24.24
N LEU A 267 29.44 25.89 -24.35
CA LEU A 267 28.56 24.83 -23.86
C LEU A 267 28.98 24.27 -22.49
N LEU A 268 30.27 24.27 -22.16
CA LEU A 268 30.76 23.78 -20.85
C LEU A 268 30.11 24.46 -19.63
N PRO A 269 29.91 25.80 -19.60
CA PRO A 269 29.33 26.46 -18.42
C PRO A 269 27.81 26.30 -18.28
N ASN A 270 27.10 26.07 -19.40
CA ASN A 270 25.64 26.22 -19.48
C ASN A 270 24.88 24.91 -19.68
N THR A 271 25.55 23.82 -20.07
CA THR A 271 24.89 22.53 -20.42
C THR A 271 25.49 21.32 -19.73
N PHE A 272 26.68 21.44 -19.12
CA PHE A 272 27.31 20.33 -18.43
C PHE A 272 27.03 20.42 -16.91
N PRO A 273 26.08 19.62 -16.37
CA PRO A 273 26.05 19.44 -14.93
C PRO A 273 27.40 18.88 -14.50
N THR A 274 28.08 19.55 -13.58
CA THR A 274 29.38 19.07 -13.11
C THR A 274 29.21 17.66 -12.55
N LEU A 275 30.18 16.76 -12.78
CA LEU A 275 30.19 15.42 -12.17
C LEU A 275 29.97 15.48 -10.65
N THR A 276 30.38 16.58 -10.03
CA THR A 276 30.12 16.92 -8.62
C THR A 276 28.63 17.11 -8.32
N GLN A 277 27.86 17.79 -9.18
CA GLN A 277 26.41 17.95 -9.02
C GLN A 277 25.67 16.63 -9.24
N VAL A 278 26.04 15.86 -10.28
CA VAL A 278 25.49 14.50 -10.51
C VAL A 278 25.69 13.63 -9.27
N LYS A 279 26.93 13.57 -8.79
CA LYS A 279 27.28 12.82 -7.59
C LYS A 279 26.52 13.30 -6.34
N CYS A 280 26.32 14.61 -6.18
CA CYS A 280 25.54 15.17 -5.06
C CYS A 280 24.08 14.75 -5.11
N THR A 281 23.41 14.84 -6.26
CA THR A 281 21.99 14.48 -6.40
C THR A 281 21.78 12.98 -6.25
N THR A 282 22.64 12.17 -6.88
CA THR A 282 22.62 10.70 -6.68
C THR A 282 22.86 10.34 -5.21
N MET A 283 23.80 11.00 -4.54
CA MET A 283 24.07 10.74 -3.12
C MET A 283 22.87 11.09 -2.23
N LYS A 284 22.21 12.24 -2.45
CA LYS A 284 20.97 12.62 -1.75
C LYS A 284 19.86 11.57 -1.92
N CYS A 285 19.67 11.06 -3.14
CA CYS A 285 18.70 9.99 -3.41
C CYS A 285 19.05 8.71 -2.65
N THR A 286 20.33 8.34 -2.54
CA THR A 286 20.77 7.10 -1.88
C THR A 286 20.80 7.20 -0.35
N THR A 287 21.42 8.23 0.23
CA THR A 287 21.65 8.31 1.69
C THR A 287 20.38 8.54 2.48
N GLN A 288 19.41 9.28 1.92
CA GLN A 288 18.16 9.59 2.60
C GLN A 288 17.14 8.45 2.51
N CYS A 289 17.22 7.58 1.50
CA CYS A 289 16.48 6.32 1.45
C CYS A 289 16.90 5.35 2.57
N ASP A 290 18.16 5.43 3.00
CA ASP A 290 18.69 4.60 4.09
C ASP A 290 18.40 5.18 5.49
N SER A 291 18.24 6.50 5.61
CA SER A 291 18.09 7.22 6.89
C SER A 291 16.67 7.74 7.17
N SER A 292 15.67 6.87 6.97
CA SER A 292 14.31 7.09 7.52
C SER A 292 14.32 6.90 9.05
N PRO A 293 13.48 7.61 9.83
CA PRO A 293 13.76 8.01 11.22
C PRO A 293 13.69 6.91 12.30
N HIS A 294 13.72 5.63 11.94
CA HIS A 294 13.70 4.53 12.92
C HIS A 294 15.04 4.23 13.61
N ASN A 295 16.12 4.95 13.27
CA ASN A 295 17.44 4.80 13.90
C ASN A 295 17.76 5.87 14.96
N GLN A 296 16.75 6.54 15.52
CA GLN A 296 16.90 7.34 16.74
C GLN A 296 16.02 6.73 17.84
N CYS A 297 16.52 5.65 18.44
CA CYS A 297 16.21 5.28 19.83
C CYS A 297 17.39 5.70 20.70
#